data_AF-A0A962CHT9-F1
#
_entry.id   AF-A0A962CHT9-F1
#
_cell.length_a   1.000
_cell.length_b   1.000
_cell.length_c   1.000
_cell.angle_alpha   90.00
_cell.angle_beta   90.00
_cell.angle_gamma   90.00
#
_symmetry.space_group_name_H-M   'P 1'
#
loop_
_entity.id
_entity.type
_entity.pdbx_description
1 polymer ?
#
loop_
_entity_poly.entity_id
_entity_poly.type
_entity_poly.pdbx_seq_one_letter_code
_entity_poly.pdbx_strand_id
1 'polypeptide(L)' 'SRTLRVETSAASASLANSANGLYIVAVPALAGFRASILSAAASDSAIRLDAEAAHQLGTTRGDLVQVAAFDGIGGGSR' A
#
# COMPACT_ATOMS: atom_id res chain seq x y z
N SER A 1 12.27 13.71 4.71
CA SER A 1 11.61 12.43 5.00
C SER A 1 12.15 11.37 4.05
N ARG A 2 12.41 10.14 4.51
CA ARG A 2 12.99 9.06 3.71
C ARG A 2 11.86 8.11 3.31
N THR A 3 11.48 8.07 2.04
CA THR A 3 10.44 7.17 1.51
C THR A 3 11.06 5.85 1.07
N LEU A 4 10.46 4.72 1.45
CA LEU A 4 10.85 3.36 1.08
C LEU A 4 9.97 2.87 -0.08
N ARG A 5 10.61 2.28 -1.11
CA ARG A 5 9.91 1.64 -2.23
C ARG A 5 9.71 0.16 -1.90
N VAL A 6 8.46 -0.29 -1.94
CA VAL A 6 8.06 -1.67 -1.68
C VAL A 6 7.37 -2.23 -2.93
N GLU A 7 7.63 -3.49 -3.27
CA GLU A 7 7.13 -4.12 -4.49
C GLU A 7 5.72 -4.67 -4.26
N THR A 8 4.84 -4.52 -5.25
CA THR A 8 3.46 -5.01 -5.15
C THR A 8 3.33 -6.36 -5.84
N SER A 9 2.82 -7.37 -5.13
CA SER A 9 2.40 -8.64 -5.75
C SER A 9 1.11 -8.42 -6.55
N ALA A 10 1.01 -9.07 -7.71
CA ALA A 10 0.16 -8.74 -8.86
C ALA A 10 -1.39 -8.82 -8.69
N ALA A 11 -1.95 -8.38 -7.56
CA ALA A 11 -3.37 -8.06 -7.43
C ALA A 11 -3.68 -6.56 -7.72
N SER A 12 -2.68 -5.83 -8.26
CA SER A 12 -2.69 -4.40 -8.58
C SER A 12 -3.50 -4.07 -9.84
N ALA A 13 -4.71 -4.61 -9.99
CA ALA A 13 -5.62 -4.18 -11.04
C ALA A 13 -6.06 -2.74 -10.72
N SER A 14 -5.46 -1.76 -11.42
CA SER A 14 -5.70 -0.32 -11.32
C SER A 14 -4.92 0.46 -10.24
N LEU A 15 -3.62 0.19 -10.07
CA LEU A 15 -2.69 1.26 -9.62
C LEU A 15 -2.32 2.23 -10.76
N ALA A 16 -2.61 1.82 -12.00
CA ALA A 16 -2.40 2.63 -13.20
C ALA A 16 -3.19 3.93 -13.08
N ASN A 17 -2.48 5.06 -12.96
CA ASN A 17 -2.94 6.45 -12.82
C ASN A 17 -3.23 7.04 -11.43
N SER A 18 -2.94 6.40 -10.29
CA SER A 18 -3.11 7.09 -9.00
C SER A 18 -1.87 7.85 -8.56
N ALA A 19 -1.77 9.10 -9.03
CA ALA A 19 -1.02 10.14 -8.31
C ALA A 19 -1.55 10.21 -6.87
N ASN A 20 -0.66 10.11 -5.87
CA ASN A 20 -0.87 10.28 -4.41
C ASN A 20 -2.32 10.07 -3.89
N GLY A 21 -2.55 9.01 -3.13
CA GLY A 21 -3.89 8.68 -2.62
C GLY A 21 -3.86 7.86 -1.34
N LEU A 22 -5.04 7.46 -0.87
CA LEU A 22 -5.18 6.50 0.21
C LEU A 22 -5.13 5.08 -0.35
N TYR A 23 -4.38 4.20 0.30
CA TYR A 23 -4.21 2.81 -0.10
C TYR A 23 -4.35 1.90 1.10
N ILE A 24 -5.02 0.76 0.89
CA ILE A 24 -4.92 -0.39 1.79
C ILE A 24 -3.63 -1.12 1.43
N VAL A 25 -2.71 -1.24 2.37
CA VAL A 25 -1.46 -1.98 2.20
C VAL A 25 -1.42 -3.12 3.18
N ALA A 26 -1.33 -4.35 2.67
CA ALA A 26 -1.25 -5.56 3.44
C ALA A 26 0.09 -6.26 3.21
N VAL A 27 0.76 -6.64 4.30
CA VAL A 27 1.99 -7.43 4.28
C VAL A 27 1.61 -8.87 4.59
N PRO A 28 1.62 -9.78 3.58
CA PRO A 28 1.42 -11.19 3.81
C PRO A 28 2.68 -11.79 4.46
N ALA A 29 2.76 -11.74 5.79
CA ALA A 29 3.85 -12.36 6.54
C ALA A 29 3.46 -13.74 7.09
N LEU A 30 4.40 -14.69 7.07
CA LEU A 30 4.28 -16.02 7.69
C LEU A 30 4.03 -15.96 9.22
N ALA A 31 4.37 -14.85 9.87
CA ALA A 31 4.32 -14.68 11.33
C ALA A 31 3.17 -13.75 11.82
N GLY A 32 2.26 -13.33 10.94
CA GLY A 32 1.10 -12.52 11.32
C GLY A 32 0.76 -11.49 10.24
N PHE A 33 -0.47 -11.55 9.76
CA PHE A 33 -1.01 -10.62 8.78
C PHE A 33 -1.07 -9.19 9.37
N ARG A 34 -0.56 -8.20 8.64
CA ARG A 34 -0.64 -6.78 8.97
C ARG A 34 -1.21 -6.01 7.80
N ALA A 35 -2.18 -5.15 8.04
CA ALA A 35 -2.72 -4.25 7.04
C ALA A 35 -3.02 -2.88 7.65
N SER A 36 -2.84 -1.82 6.86
CA SER A 36 -3.16 -0.46 7.26
C SER A 36 -3.61 0.37 6.05
N ILE A 37 -4.40 1.42 6.32
CA ILE A 37 -4.80 2.42 5.32
C ILE A 37 -3.84 3.60 5.44
N LEU A 38 -3.13 3.90 4.35
CA LEU A 38 -2.03 4.85 4.34
C LEU A 38 -2.20 5.86 3.22
N SER A 39 -1.76 7.11 3.44
CA SER A 39 -1.49 8.03 2.33
C SER A 39 -0.14 7.70 1.72
N ALA A 40 -0.11 7.35 0.44
CA ALA A 40 1.10 6.91 -0.25
C ALA A 40 1.11 7.35 -1.71
N ALA A 41 2.28 7.22 -2.35
CA ALA A 41 2.41 7.33 -3.80
C ALA A 41 2.60 5.93 -4.37
N ALA A 42 1.75 5.52 -5.32
CA ALA A 42 1.86 4.23 -5.97
C ALA A 42 2.19 4.36 -7.46
N SER A 43 2.73 3.29 -8.00
CA SER A 43 3.01 3.05 -9.42
C SER A 43 2.64 1.60 -9.73
N ASP A 44 2.57 1.24 -11.01
CA ASP A 44 2.15 -0.10 -11.45
C ASP A 44 2.90 -1.26 -10.79
N SER A 45 4.13 -1.05 -10.32
CA SER A 45 4.98 -2.08 -9.75
C SER A 45 5.37 -1.85 -8.29
N ALA A 46 5.04 -0.70 -7.71
CA ALA A 46 5.56 -0.34 -6.40
C ALA A 46 4.75 0.74 -5.69
N ILE A 47 4.75 0.67 -4.36
CA ILE A 47 4.23 1.72 -3.48
C ILE A 47 5.37 2.36 -2.70
N ARG A 48 5.30 3.68 -2.50
CA ARG A 48 6.22 4.45 -1.67
C ARG A 48 5.59 4.68 -0.31
N LEU A 49 6.17 4.06 0.71
CA LEU A 49 5.79 4.23 2.11
C LEU A 49 6.78 5.17 2.79
N ASP A 50 6.33 5.96 3.76
CA ASP A 50 7.27 6.61 4.67
C ASP A 50 7.84 5.58 5.69
N ALA A 51 8.85 6.01 6.44
CA ALA A 51 9.52 5.15 7.40
C ALA A 51 8.62 4.71 8.57
N GLU A 52 7.62 5.51 8.94
CA GLU A 52 6.70 5.21 10.03
C GLU A 52 5.71 4.12 9.59
N ALA A 53 5.09 4.29 8.43
CA ALA A 53 4.20 3.32 7.83
C ALA A 53 4.89 1.97 7.57
N ALA A 54 6.14 2.00 7.07
CA ALA A 54 6.92 0.79 6.89
C ALA A 54 7.22 0.08 8.22
N HIS A 55 7.53 0.84 9.28
CA HIS A 55 7.76 0.29 10.61
C HIS A 55 6.49 -0.32 11.23
N GLN A 56 5.34 0.36 11.11
CA GLN A 56 4.05 -0.14 11.59
C GLN A 56 3.64 -1.45 10.91
N LEU A 57 3.86 -1.53 9.59
CA LEU A 57 3.61 -2.71 8.79
C LEU A 57 4.67 -3.80 8.96
N GLY A 58 5.81 -3.49 9.58
CA GLY A 58 6.94 -4.41 9.74
C GLY A 58 7.56 -4.82 8.41
N THR A 59 7.51 -3.94 7.40
CA THR A 59 8.03 -4.21 6.05
C THR A 59 9.35 -3.49 5.80
N THR A 60 10.18 -4.09 4.95
CA THR A 60 11.47 -3.57 4.51
C THR A 60 11.50 -3.40 2.99
N ARG A 61 12.56 -2.74 2.50
CA ARG A 61 12.72 -2.50 1.07
C ARG A 61 12.86 -3.84 0.33
N GLY A 62 11.99 -4.05 -0.67
CA GLY A 62 12.00 -5.27 -1.49
C GLY A 62 11.04 -6.36 -1.02
N ASP A 63 10.35 -6.17 0.11
CA ASP A 63 9.26 -7.05 0.49
C ASP A 63 8.12 -6.97 -0.53
N LEU A 64 7.38 -8.07 -0.65
CA LEU A 64 6.15 -8.12 -1.42
C LEU A 64 4.97 -7.75 -0.53
N VAL A 65 4.18 -6.78 -1.00
CA VAL A 65 2.94 -6.37 -0.36
C VAL A 65 1.75 -6.52 -1.31
N GLN A 66 0.56 -6.62 -0.75
CA GLN A 66 -0.69 -6.47 -1.47
C GLN A 66 -1.18 -5.03 -1.27
N VAL A 67 -1.58 -4.38 -2.35
CA VAL A 67 -2.01 -2.99 -2.34
C VAL A 67 -3.33 -2.87 -3.11
N ALA A 68 -4.28 -2.15 -2.52
CA ALA A 68 -5.51 -1.74 -3.19
C ALA A 68 -5.74 -0.24 -2.95
N ALA A 69 -6.25 0.46 -3.97
CA ALA A 69 -6.69 1.85 -3.80
C ALA A 69 -7.86 1.89 -2.80
N PHE A 70 -7.84 2.85 -1.87
CA PHE A 70 -8.93 3.10 -0.95
C PHE A 70 -9.78 4.26 -1.45
N ASP A 71 -10.95 3.94 -2.00
CA ASP A 71 -11.91 4.92 -2.54
C ASP A 71 -12.95 5.38 -1.48
N GLY A 72 -12.67 5.13 -0.19
CA GLY A 72 -13.63 5.38 0.89
C GLY A 72 -14.55 4.19 1.17
N ILE A 73 -15.17 4.19 2.36
CA ILE A 73 -16.29 3.29 2.65
C ILE A 73 -17.43 3.77 1.76
N GLY A 74 -17.85 2.97 0.79
CA GLY A 74 -18.88 3.32 -0.19
C GLY A 74 -20.07 4.05 0.45
N GLY A 75 -20.03 5.37 0.38
CA GLY A 75 -21.17 6.25 0.57
C GLY A 75 -22.00 6.24 -0.70
N GLY A 76 -22.42 5.05 -1.14
CA GLY A 76 -23.49 4.92 -2.11
C GLY A 76 -24.77 5.37 -1.41
N SER A 77 -25.10 6.64 -1.51
CA SER A 77 -26.45 7.15 -1.23
C SER A 77 -26.69 8.45 -1.98
N ARG A 78 -27.20 8.27 -3.20
CA ARG A 78 -28.02 9.18 -4.01
C ARG A 78 -27.28 10.14 -4.94
#